data_AF-A0A4Q0A0G8-F1
#
_entry.id   AF-A0A4Q0A0G8-F1
#
_cell.length_a   1.000
_cell.length_b   1.000
_cell.length_c   1.000
_cell.angle_alpha   90.00
_cell.angle_beta   90.00
_cell.angle_gamma   90.00
#
_symmetry.space_group_name_H-M   'P 1'
#
loop_
_entity.id
_entity.type
_entity.pdbx_description
1 polymer ?
#
loop_
_entity_poly.entity_id
_entity_poly.type
_entity_poly.pdbx_seq_one_letter_code
_entity_poly.pdbx_strand_id
1 'polypeptide(L)' 'LMAMMGFGSFGSTQGEHVLNNTAGGASVKKQRQYRQYMNRQGGFNRPLDS' A
#
# COMPACT_ATOMS: atom_id res chain seq x y z
N LEU A 1 -33.35 -14.53 -25.37
CA LEU A 1 -32.98 -15.38 -24.21
C LEU A 1 -32.99 -14.60 -22.89
N MET A 2 -32.25 -13.49 -22.74
CA MET A 2 -32.18 -12.71 -21.48
C MET A 2 -33.51 -12.06 -21.04
N ALA A 3 -34.27 -11.48 -21.98
CA ALA A 3 -35.59 -10.91 -21.68
C ALA A 3 -36.66 -11.95 -21.27
N MET A 4 -36.49 -13.23 -21.64
CA MET A 4 -37.42 -14.30 -21.23
C MET A 4 -37.22 -14.76 -19.78
N MET A 5 -36.04 -14.49 -19.20
CA MET A 5 -35.72 -14.79 -17.80
C MET A 5 -36.07 -13.62 -16.85
N GLY A 6 -36.69 -12.54 -17.37
CA GLY A 6 -37.08 -11.36 -16.58
C GLY A 6 -35.94 -10.37 -16.28
N PHE A 7 -34.73 -10.59 -16.82
CA PHE A 7 -33.61 -9.67 -16.65
C PHE A 7 -33.53 -8.67 -17.82
N GLY A 8 -33.62 -7.37 -17.49
CA GLY A 8 -33.62 -6.29 -18.48
C GLY A 8 -32.23 -5.91 -19.01
N SER A 9 -31.23 -5.83 -18.12
CA SER A 9 -29.84 -5.47 -18.45
C SER A 9 -28.94 -5.64 -17.22
N PHE A 10 -27.63 -5.81 -17.39
CA PHE A 10 -26.64 -5.74 -16.32
C PHE A 10 -25.88 -4.40 -16.41
N GLY A 11 -25.93 -3.60 -15.35
CA GLY A 11 -25.10 -2.40 -15.20
C GLY A 11 -23.70 -2.72 -14.69
N SER A 12 -22.75 -1.80 -14.88
CA SER A 12 -21.38 -1.88 -14.37
C SER A 12 -21.05 -0.62 -13.57
N THR A 13 -20.23 -0.76 -12.52
CA THR A 13 -19.66 0.35 -11.75
C THR A 13 -18.20 0.64 -12.16
N GLN A 14 -17.78 0.16 -13.33
CA GLN A 14 -16.41 0.36 -13.83
C GLN A 14 -16.11 1.86 -13.97
N GLY A 15 -15.10 2.33 -13.24
CA GLY A 15 -14.68 3.74 -13.25
C GLY A 15 -15.44 4.64 -12.27
N GLU A 16 -16.47 4.13 -11.61
CA GLU A 16 -17.26 4.87 -10.62
C GLU A 16 -16.72 4.68 -9.20
N HIS A 17 -16.71 5.75 -8.42
CA HIS A 17 -16.32 5.67 -7.01
C HIS A 17 -17.48 5.12 -6.18
N VAL A 18 -17.29 3.92 -5.62
CA VAL A 18 -18.28 3.27 -4.73
C VAL A 18 -17.96 3.58 -3.27
N LEU A 19 -18.92 4.22 -2.58
CA LEU A 19 -18.82 4.49 -1.14
C LEU A 19 -18.54 3.20 -0.35
N ASN A 20 -17.65 3.28 0.63
CA ASN A 20 -17.19 2.15 1.46
C ASN A 20 -16.35 1.09 0.74
N ASN A 21 -15.95 1.30 -0.53
CA ASN A 21 -14.97 0.47 -1.24
C ASN A 21 -13.54 1.01 -1.10
N THR A 22 -13.16 1.38 0.13
CA THR A 22 -11.85 1.99 0.44
C THR A 22 -10.92 1.06 1.22
N ALA A 23 -11.32 -0.20 1.42
CA ALA A 23 -10.51 -1.20 2.09
C ALA A 23 -9.27 -1.51 1.24
N GLY A 24 -8.10 -1.16 1.75
CA GLY A 24 -6.81 -1.41 1.13
C GLY A 24 -5.70 -1.36 2.17
N GLY A 25 -4.63 -2.11 1.95
CA GLY A 25 -3.49 -2.15 2.86
C GLY A 25 -2.19 -2.39 2.10
N ALA A 26 -1.12 -1.71 2.52
CA ALA A 26 0.21 -1.91 1.97
C ALA A 26 1.11 -2.59 3.01
N SER A 27 1.70 -3.74 2.65
CA SER A 27 2.71 -4.40 3.47
C SER A 27 4.10 -3.95 3.03
N VAL A 28 4.64 -2.94 3.71
CA VAL A 28 5.97 -2.38 3.41
C VAL A 28 6.98 -2.95 4.40
N LYS A 29 7.84 -3.86 3.91
CA LYS A 29 8.96 -4.38 4.70
C LYS A 29 10.11 -3.38 4.68
N LYS A 30 10.33 -2.66 5.78
CA LYS A 30 11.51 -1.80 5.94
C LYS A 30 12.74 -2.67 6.17
N GLN A 31 13.73 -2.54 5.29
CA GLN A 31 15.02 -3.21 5.48
C GLN A 31 15.76 -2.57 6.66
N ARG A 32 16.29 -3.39 7.56
CA ARG A 32 17.08 -2.90 8.70
C ARG A 32 18.48 -2.55 8.18
N GLN A 33 18.87 -1.29 8.31
CA GLN A 33 20.25 -0.89 8.04
C GLN A 33 21.15 -1.30 9.22
N TYR A 34 22.29 -1.92 8.92
CA TYR A 34 23.28 -2.27 9.94
C TYR A 34 23.98 -1.02 10.44
N ARG A 35 24.09 -0.89 11.76
CA ARG A 35 24.78 0.25 12.38
C ARG A 35 26.28 -0.05 12.36
N GLN A 36 27.01 0.67 11.53
CA GLN A 36 28.46 0.67 11.61
C GLN A 36 28.88 1.49 12.82
N TYR A 37 29.52 0.84 13.79
CA TYR A 37 29.98 1.50 15.01
C TYR A 37 31.47 1.87 14.94
N MET A 38 32.28 0.95 14.40
CA MET A 38 33.72 1.14 14.24
C MET A 38 34.02 2.02 13.02
N ASN A 39 35.00 2.91 13.16
CA ASN A 39 35.51 3.80 12.11
C ASN A 39 34.47 4.73 11.47
N ARG A 40 33.49 5.21 12.25
CA ARG A 40 32.59 6.29 11.80
C ARG A 40 33.36 7.60 11.64
N GLN A 41 33.22 8.25 10.49
CA GLN A 41 33.64 9.64 10.31
C GLN A 41 32.84 10.53 11.29
N GLY A 42 33.53 11.22 12.19
CA GLY A 42 32.92 12.04 13.24
C GLY A 42 32.94 11.47 14.66
N GLY A 43 33.47 10.27 14.87
CA GLY A 43 33.74 9.70 16.20
C GLY A 43 32.55 9.04 16.89
N PHE A 44 32.84 8.44 18.04
CA PHE A 44 31.97 7.51 18.77
C PHE A 44 30.70 8.15 19.37
N ASN A 45 30.76 9.44 19.77
CA ASN A 45 29.68 10.16 20.45
C ASN A 45 28.79 11.03 19.54
N ARG A 46 28.89 10.91 18.21
CA ARG A 46 27.97 11.63 17.31
C ARG A 46 26.63 10.89 17.16
N PRO A 47 25.50 11.61 17.15
CA PRO A 47 24.20 11.00 16.88
C PRO A 47 24.23 10.22 15.55
N LEU A 48 23.45 9.16 15.46
CA LEU A 48 23.31 8.45 14.20
C LEU A 48 22.37 9.24 13.31
N ASP A 49 22.75 9.43 12.05
CA ASP A 49 21.80 9.91 11.05
C ASP A 49 20.65 8.91 10.95
N SER A 50 19.44 9.46 10.94
CA SER A 50 18.16 8.75 10.87
C SER A 50 17.97 8.03 9.54
#